data_AF-A0A2V4BPW3-F1
#
_entry.id   AF-A0A2V4BPW3-F1
#
_cell.length_a   1.000
_cell.length_b   1.000
_cell.length_c   1.000
_cell.angle_alpha   90.00
_cell.angle_beta   90.00
_cell.angle_gamma   90.00
#
_symmetry.space_group_name_H-M   'P 1'
#
loop_
_entity.id
_entity.type
_entity.pdbx_description
1 polymer ?
#
loop_
_entity_poly.entity_id
_entity_poly.type
_entity_poly.pdbx_seq_one_letter_code
_entity_poly.pdbx_strand_id
1 'polypeptide(L)'
;MMEKENSNRTRIVGLRFTPEEYVKIERKWKASTSRKLSDYIRRHLFDKPVTTKFRNESLDEFMLEIIRLRGELGAIGNNFNQAVKKLHTLNQIPEFKVWIISTELDKKNLLEKVEEIKKYIQQISVRWLRS
;
A
#
# COMPACT_ATOMS: atom_id res chain seq x y z
N MET A 1 32.62 0.36 -4.54
CA MET A 1 32.43 1.36 -5.62
C MET A 1 33.09 0.78 -6.86
N MET A 2 32.35 0.52 -7.93
CA MET A 2 32.94 0.14 -9.22
C MET A 2 32.72 1.32 -10.16
N GLU A 3 33.84 1.88 -10.61
CA GLU A 3 33.87 2.94 -11.62
C GLU A 3 33.20 2.44 -12.89
N LYS A 4 32.15 3.14 -13.34
CA LYS A 4 31.58 2.90 -14.67
C LYS A 4 32.48 3.60 -15.67
N GLU A 5 33.36 2.84 -16.31
CA GLU A 5 33.99 3.30 -17.55
C GLU A 5 32.90 3.74 -18.53
N ASN A 6 32.88 5.03 -18.87
CA ASN A 6 32.02 5.58 -19.91
C ASN A 6 32.58 5.15 -21.28
N SER A 7 32.44 3.87 -21.61
CA SER A 7 32.71 3.38 -22.95
C SER A 7 31.65 3.96 -23.90
N ASN A 8 32.08 4.85 -24.78
CA ASN A 8 31.21 5.40 -25.83
C ASN A 8 30.65 4.27 -26.68
N ARG A 9 29.34 4.31 -26.94
CA ARG A 9 28.63 3.24 -27.67
C ARG A 9 28.98 3.34 -29.16
N THR A 10 29.79 2.40 -29.64
CA THR A 10 30.35 2.44 -31.01
C THR A 10 29.65 1.52 -32.00
N ARG A 11 28.85 0.54 -31.55
CA ARG A 11 28.19 -0.45 -32.43
C ARG A 11 26.66 -0.24 -32.49
N ILE A 12 26.11 -0.32 -33.70
CA ILE A 12 24.68 -0.25 -33.99
C ILE A 12 24.17 -1.66 -34.33
N VAL A 13 23.05 -2.06 -33.74
CA VAL A 13 22.32 -3.28 -34.12
C VAL A 13 21.09 -2.83 -34.91
N GLY A 14 21.06 -3.14 -36.22
CA GLY A 14 19.91 -2.88 -37.08
C GLY A 14 18.93 -4.05 -37.02
N LEU A 15 17.69 -3.80 -36.58
CA LEU A 15 16.62 -4.80 -36.53
C LEU A 15 15.38 -4.22 -37.24
N ARG A 16 14.76 -5.04 -38.10
CA ARG A 16 13.49 -4.69 -38.75
C ARG A 16 12.35 -5.36 -38.00
N PHE A 17 11.31 -4.59 -37.71
CA PHE A 17 10.08 -5.08 -37.10
C PHE A 17 8.93 -4.96 -38.10
N THR A 18 7.98 -5.88 -38.02
CA THR A 18 6.67 -5.68 -38.62
C THR A 18 5.91 -4.56 -37.89
N PRO A 19 4.92 -3.91 -38.51
CA PRO A 19 4.12 -2.88 -37.86
C PRO A 19 3.46 -3.34 -36.56
N GLU A 20 3.00 -4.60 -36.50
CA GLU A 20 2.34 -5.17 -35.32
C GLU A 20 3.31 -5.37 -34.15
N GLU A 21 4.53 -5.83 -34.43
CA GLU A 21 5.59 -5.98 -33.43
C GLU A 21 6.01 -4.61 -32.88
N TYR A 22 6.11 -3.61 -33.75
CA TYR A 22 6.46 -2.25 -33.35
C TYR A 22 5.42 -1.64 -32.40
N VAL A 23 4.12 -1.82 -32.69
CA VAL A 23 3.03 -1.35 -31.80
C VAL A 23 3.10 -2.01 -30.42
N LYS A 24 3.43 -3.31 -30.35
CA LYS A 24 3.61 -4.00 -29.06
C LYS A 24 4.76 -3.41 -28.26
N ILE A 25 5.88 -3.12 -28.91
CA ILE A 25 7.06 -2.50 -28.27
C ILE A 25 6.72 -1.07 -27.82
N GLU A 26 6.02 -0.29 -28.65
CA GLU A 26 5.64 1.09 -28.33
C GLU A 26 4.69 1.15 -27.13
N ARG A 27 3.69 0.26 -27.05
CA ARG A 27 2.79 0.17 -25.89
C ARG A 27 3.56 -0.12 -24.61
N LYS A 28 4.47 -1.11 -24.63
CA LYS A 28 5.28 -1.45 -23.45
C LYS A 28 6.28 -0.34 -23.09
N TRP A 29 6.81 0.38 -24.08
CA TRP A 29 7.67 1.53 -23.85
C TRP A 29 6.91 2.68 -23.17
N LYS A 30 5.71 3.02 -23.64
CA LYS A 30 4.85 4.06 -23.03
C LYS A 30 4.47 3.73 -21.58
N ALA A 31 4.33 2.45 -21.25
CA ALA A 31 4.08 1.98 -19.88
C ALA A 31 5.34 1.95 -18.99
N SER A 32 6.53 2.20 -19.54
CA SER A 32 7.80 2.12 -18.82
C SER A 32 8.29 3.49 -18.32
N THR A 33 9.30 3.49 -17.45
CA THR A 33 9.95 4.72 -16.94
C THR A 33 11.00 5.32 -17.89
N SER A 34 11.21 4.73 -19.06
CA SER A 34 12.26 5.14 -20.00
C SER A 34 11.79 6.26 -20.93
N ARG A 35 12.53 7.38 -20.95
CA ARG A 35 12.23 8.55 -21.82
C ARG A 35 12.51 8.33 -23.31
N LYS A 36 13.32 7.32 -23.65
CA LYS A 36 13.73 7.01 -25.03
C LYS A 36 13.49 5.53 -25.31
N LEU A 37 12.96 5.22 -26.49
CA LEU A 37 12.74 3.85 -26.95
C LEU A 37 14.04 3.02 -26.94
N SER A 38 15.16 3.64 -27.32
CA SER A 38 16.47 3.00 -27.30
C SER A 38 17.01 2.70 -25.90
N ASP A 39 16.53 3.40 -24.87
CA ASP A 39 16.85 3.10 -23.47
C ASP A 39 15.98 1.95 -22.95
N TYR A 40 14.69 1.94 -23.34
CA TYR A 40 13.77 0.84 -23.05
C TYR A 40 14.24 -0.49 -23.63
N ILE A 41 14.55 -0.52 -24.93
CA ILE A 41 15.05 -1.72 -25.63
C ILE A 41 16.35 -2.22 -24.99
N ARG A 42 17.26 -1.32 -24.62
CA ARG A 42 18.52 -1.69 -23.99
C ARG A 42 18.33 -2.28 -22.59
N ARG A 43 17.44 -1.71 -21.77
CA ARG A 43 17.12 -2.27 -20.45
C ARG A 43 16.47 -3.65 -20.57
N HIS A 44 15.62 -3.83 -21.59
CA HIS A 44 14.96 -5.10 -21.88
C HIS A 44 15.93 -6.17 -22.40
N LEU A 45 16.92 -5.81 -23.24
CA LEU A 45 17.89 -6.74 -23.81
C LEU A 45 19.01 -7.16 -22.84
N PHE A 46 19.38 -6.31 -21.88
CA PHE A 46 20.53 -6.52 -21.00
C PHE A 46 20.15 -6.71 -19.53
N ASP A 47 18.93 -7.18 -19.26
CA ASP A 47 18.43 -7.56 -17.92
C ASP A 47 18.70 -6.53 -16.81
N LYS A 48 18.67 -5.22 -17.16
CA LYS A 48 18.51 -4.20 -16.12
C LYS A 48 17.03 -4.17 -15.83
N PRO A 49 16.58 -4.45 -14.59
CA PRO A 49 15.19 -4.69 -14.27
C PRO A 49 14.37 -3.56 -14.88
N VAL A 50 13.69 -3.88 -15.98
CA VAL A 50 12.65 -3.02 -16.50
C VAL A 50 11.58 -3.15 -15.45
N THR A 51 11.62 -2.25 -14.48
CA THR A 51 10.56 -2.02 -13.51
C THR A 51 9.38 -1.55 -14.33
N THR A 52 8.73 -2.51 -14.97
CA THR A 52 7.38 -2.38 -15.48
C THR A 52 6.63 -1.99 -14.23
N LYS A 53 6.14 -0.74 -14.18
CA LYS A 53 5.32 -0.28 -13.07
C LYS A 53 4.03 -1.08 -13.13
N PHE A 54 4.05 -2.30 -12.62
CA PHE A 54 2.86 -3.10 -12.40
C PHE A 54 2.22 -2.55 -11.13
N ARG A 55 1.74 -1.30 -11.23
CA ARG A 55 0.91 -0.69 -10.20
C ARG A 55 -0.42 -1.42 -10.30
N ASN A 56 -0.60 -2.40 -9.43
CA ASN A 56 -1.81 -3.20 -9.40
C ASN A 56 -2.92 -2.30 -8.88
N GLU A 57 -3.76 -1.80 -9.79
CA GLU A 57 -4.87 -0.90 -9.47
C GLU A 57 -5.81 -1.51 -8.42
N SER A 58 -6.04 -2.83 -8.46
CA SER A 58 -6.82 -3.54 -7.44
C SER A 58 -6.13 -3.54 -6.07
N LEU A 59 -4.79 -3.57 -6.02
CA LEU A 59 -4.03 -3.47 -4.77
C LEU A 59 -4.12 -2.04 -4.20
N ASP A 60 -4.12 -1.03 -5.06
CA ASP A 60 -4.27 0.37 -4.66
C ASP A 60 -5.68 0.67 -4.15
N GLU A 61 -6.70 0.17 -4.82
CA GLU A 61 -8.10 0.27 -4.40
C GLU A 61 -8.32 -0.44 -3.04
N PHE A 62 -7.74 -1.64 -2.89
CA PHE A 62 -7.70 -2.34 -1.61
C PHE A 62 -7.01 -1.53 -0.50
N MET A 63 -5.89 -0.86 -0.82
CA MET A 63 -5.20 0.01 0.14
C MET A 63 -6.03 1.22 0.55
N LEU A 64 -6.80 1.81 -0.37
CA LEU A 64 -7.71 2.91 -0.07
C LEU A 64 -8.83 2.47 0.90
N GLU A 65 -9.43 1.30 0.67
CA GLU A 65 -10.43 0.74 1.59
C GLU A 65 -9.86 0.45 2.98
N ILE A 66 -8.66 -0.12 3.03
CA ILE A 66 -7.93 -0.39 4.28
C ILE A 66 -7.68 0.91 5.08
N ILE A 67 -7.26 1.99 4.40
CA ILE A 67 -7.05 3.30 5.04
C ILE A 67 -8.35 3.86 5.60
N ARG A 68 -9.46 3.71 4.86
CA ARG A 68 -10.79 4.14 5.30
C ARG A 68 -11.25 3.36 6.53
N LEU A 69 -11.17 2.03 6.51
CA LEU A 69 -11.54 1.16 7.62
C LEU A 69 -10.73 1.48 8.89
N ARG A 70 -9.44 1.81 8.75
CA ARG A 70 -8.62 2.28 9.87
C ARG A 70 -9.17 3.55 10.52
N GLY A 71 -9.64 4.50 9.71
CA GLY A 71 -10.26 5.73 10.18
C GLY A 71 -11.57 5.46 10.92
N GLU A 72 -12.43 4.62 10.35
CA GLU A 72 -13.71 4.21 10.94
C GLU A 72 -13.52 3.49 12.29
N LEU A 73 -12.54 2.58 12.39
CA LEU A 73 -12.18 1.93 13.65
C LEU A 73 -11.70 2.94 14.71
N GLY A 74 -10.91 3.94 14.30
CA GLY A 74 -10.50 5.03 15.18
C GLY A 74 -11.70 5.82 15.72
N ALA A 75 -12.69 6.11 14.88
CA ALA A 75 -13.91 6.80 15.27
C ALA A 75 -14.76 5.95 16.24
N ILE A 76 -14.90 4.65 15.98
CA ILE A 76 -15.59 3.71 16.89
C ILE A 76 -14.91 3.69 18.26
N GLY A 77 -13.58 3.59 18.31
CA GLY A 77 -12.82 3.63 19.56
C GLY A 77 -13.04 4.93 20.34
N ASN A 78 -13.09 6.07 19.65
CA ASN A 78 -13.38 7.37 20.26
C ASN A 78 -14.81 7.46 20.81
N ASN A 79 -15.80 6.99 20.06
CA ASN A 79 -17.20 6.98 20.48
C ASN A 79 -17.41 6.07 21.69
N PHE A 80 -16.78 4.90 21.68
CA PHE A 80 -16.79 3.98 22.80
C PHE A 80 -16.16 4.62 24.05
N ASN A 81 -15.02 5.28 23.90
CA ASN A 81 -14.36 5.96 25.02
C ASN A 81 -15.23 7.09 25.61
N GLN A 82 -16.01 7.79 24.78
CA GLN A 82 -16.99 8.78 25.24
C GLN A 82 -18.16 8.14 25.99
N ALA A 83 -18.71 7.02 25.49
CA ALA A 83 -19.79 6.29 26.17
C ALA A 83 -19.35 5.81 27.56
N VAL A 84 -18.13 5.28 27.68
CA VAL A 84 -17.54 4.87 28.96
C VAL A 84 -17.38 6.05 29.92
N LYS A 85 -16.87 7.19 29.43
CA LYS A 85 -16.78 8.42 30.26
C LYS A 85 -18.15 8.85 30.79
N LYS A 86 -19.20 8.77 29.97
CA LYS A 86 -20.58 9.06 30.41
C LYS A 86 -21.07 8.03 31.44
N LEU A 87 -20.74 6.75 31.27
CA LEU A 87 -21.06 5.70 32.23
C LEU A 87 -20.44 5.95 33.62
N HIS A 88 -19.19 6.41 33.68
CA HIS A 88 -18.56 6.81 34.95
C HIS A 88 -19.26 8.00 35.64
N THR A 89 -19.95 8.87 34.90
CA THR A 89 -20.75 9.94 35.51
C THR A 89 -22.07 9.46 36.11
N LEU A 90 -22.52 8.24 35.77
CA LEU A 90 -23.74 7.61 36.25
C LEU A 90 -23.51 6.68 37.46
N ASN A 91 -22.34 6.75 38.10
CA ASN A 91 -21.88 5.87 39.19
C ASN A 91 -22.69 5.97 40.51
N GLN A 92 -23.88 6.59 40.48
CA GLN A 92 -24.77 6.77 41.63
C GLN A 92 -25.82 5.65 41.77
N ILE A 93 -25.95 4.74 40.79
CA ILE A 93 -26.99 3.70 40.77
C ILE A 93 -26.33 2.29 40.88
N PRO A 94 -26.59 1.52 41.95
CA PRO A 94 -25.94 0.23 42.23
C PRO A 94 -26.10 -0.83 41.13
N GLU A 95 -27.23 -0.84 40.42
CA GLU A 95 -27.57 -1.80 39.37
C GLU A 95 -26.64 -1.71 38.15
N PHE A 96 -25.99 -0.56 37.93
CA PHE A 96 -25.09 -0.38 36.79
C PHE A 96 -23.67 -0.87 37.02
N LYS A 97 -23.28 -1.27 38.24
CA LYS A 97 -21.89 -1.71 38.52
C LYS A 97 -21.46 -2.91 37.67
N VAL A 98 -22.33 -3.90 37.49
CA VAL A 98 -22.03 -5.08 36.66
C VAL A 98 -21.89 -4.69 35.19
N TRP A 99 -22.76 -3.79 34.72
CA TRP A 99 -22.71 -3.27 33.35
C TRP A 99 -21.47 -2.42 33.10
N ILE A 100 -21.05 -1.59 34.06
CA ILE A 100 -19.81 -0.81 34.01
C ILE A 100 -18.61 -1.76 33.85
N ILE A 101 -18.54 -2.82 34.66
CA ILE A 101 -17.43 -3.78 34.63
C ILE A 101 -17.39 -4.56 33.30
N SER A 102 -18.53 -5.05 32.80
CA SER A 102 -18.55 -5.75 31.51
C SER A 102 -18.17 -4.84 30.35
N THR A 103 -18.66 -3.59 30.38
CA THR A 103 -18.34 -2.59 29.35
C THR A 103 -16.85 -2.21 29.37
N GLU A 104 -16.21 -2.17 30.54
CA GLU A 104 -14.75 -1.96 30.63
C GLU A 104 -13.95 -3.14 30.08
N LEU A 105 -14.41 -4.37 30.27
CA LEU A 105 -13.77 -5.54 29.70
C LEU A 105 -13.91 -5.55 28.17
N ASP A 106 -15.12 -5.27 27.67
CA ASP A 106 -15.41 -5.17 26.24
C ASP A 106 -14.63 -4.01 25.60
N LYS A 107 -14.45 -2.90 26.31
CA LYS A 107 -13.56 -1.79 25.91
C LYS A 107 -12.17 -2.30 25.58
N LYS A 108 -11.60 -3.06 26.53
CA LYS A 108 -10.22 -3.49 26.47
C LYS A 108 -10.03 -4.45 25.29
N ASN A 109 -10.93 -5.41 25.15
CA ASN A 109 -10.94 -6.35 24.01
C ASN A 109 -11.09 -5.63 22.67
N LEU A 110 -12.01 -4.66 22.58
CA LEU A 110 -12.22 -3.88 21.35
C LEU A 110 -10.97 -3.07 21.00
N LEU A 111 -10.37 -2.37 21.97
CA LEU A 111 -9.16 -1.58 21.74
C LEU A 111 -7.96 -2.45 21.35
N GLU A 112 -7.78 -3.61 21.99
CA GLU A 112 -6.75 -4.57 21.62
C GLU A 112 -6.92 -5.05 20.18
N LYS A 113 -8.15 -5.38 19.77
CA LYS A 113 -8.44 -5.80 18.40
C LYS A 113 -8.26 -4.69 17.37
N VAL A 114 -8.65 -3.45 17.71
CA VAL A 114 -8.38 -2.28 16.86
C VAL A 114 -6.89 -2.08 16.66
N GLU A 115 -6.08 -2.24 17.71
CA GLU A 115 -4.63 -2.06 17.62
C GLU A 115 -3.96 -3.19 16.82
N GLU A 116 -4.46 -4.42 16.98
CA GLU A 116 -4.04 -5.57 16.17
C GLU A 116 -4.34 -5.33 14.67
N ILE A 117 -5.54 -4.85 14.34
CA ILE A 117 -5.91 -4.50 12.96
C ILE A 117 -5.02 -3.39 12.41
N LYS A 118 -4.78 -2.31 13.18
CA LYS A 118 -3.86 -1.24 12.75
C LYS A 118 -2.47 -1.77 12.45
N LYS A 119 -1.96 -2.71 13.24
CA LYS A 119 -0.65 -3.34 13.02
C LYS A 119 -0.63 -4.12 11.72
N TYR A 120 -1.66 -4.90 11.40
CA TYR A 120 -1.77 -5.59 10.11
C TYR A 120 -1.84 -4.61 8.95
N ILE A 121 -2.63 -3.53 9.08
CA ILE A 121 -2.72 -2.47 8.07
C ILE A 121 -1.36 -1.81 7.82
N GLN A 122 -0.60 -1.54 8.88
CA GLN A 122 0.76 -0.99 8.79
C GLN A 122 1.68 -1.95 8.03
N GLN A 123 1.64 -3.25 8.33
CA GLN A 123 2.46 -4.27 7.65
C GLN A 123 2.15 -4.36 6.15
N ILE A 124 0.86 -4.34 5.79
CA ILE A 124 0.43 -4.34 4.39
C ILE A 124 0.90 -3.05 3.70
N SER A 125 0.77 -1.90 4.36
CA SER A 125 1.23 -0.60 3.83
C SER A 125 2.74 -0.57 3.55
N VAL A 126 3.55 -1.13 4.45
CA VAL A 126 5.01 -1.24 4.28
C VAL A 126 5.36 -2.17 3.10
N ARG A 127 4.65 -3.28 2.94
CA ARG A 127 4.85 -4.19 1.80
C ARG A 127 4.46 -3.50 0.49
N TRP A 128 3.34 -2.78 0.46
CA TRP A 128 2.89 -1.99 -0.68
C TRP A 128 3.92 -0.94 -1.11
N LEU A 129 4.46 -0.14 -0.18
CA LEU A 129 5.50 0.87 -0.48
C LEU A 129 6.81 0.28 -1.02
N ARG A 130 7.06 -1.01 -0.79
CA ARG A 130 8.24 -1.73 -1.29
C ARG A 130 7.99 -2.47 -2.61
N SER A 131 6.74 -2.46 -3.11
CA SER A 131 6.30 -3.05 -4.38
C SER A 131 6.43 -2.04 -5.52
#